data_AF-A0A645IHB4-F1
#
_entry.id   AF-A0A645IHB4-F1
#
_cell.length_a   1.000
_cell.length_b   1.000
_cell.length_c   1.000
_cell.angle_alpha   90.00
_cell.angle_beta   90.00
_cell.angle_gamma   90.00
#
_symmetry.space_group_name_H-M   'P 1'
#
loop_
_entity.id
_entity.type
_entity.pdbx_description
1 polymer ?
#
loop_
_entity_poly.entity_id
_entity_poly.type
_entity_poly.pdbx_seq_one_letter_code
_entity_poly.pdbx_strand_id
1 'polypeptide(L)'
;MTIYGGGPFRIYGNLYVSGSIYFGNTVYVEGSIMAGGTINFTGWDNRFNANSAVCIYSATGDIHLTTASTTATGIVYAPNGTVYLAGNTLTFYGSIVGYQVSGIPGNLTMGEPSEPIDFLPGSGTTTIKLVE
;
A
#
# COMPACT_ATOMS: atom_id res chain seq x y z
N MET A 1 8.53 -11.02 -13.97
CA MET A 1 7.63 -11.97 -13.28
C MET A 1 6.40 -11.19 -12.84
N THR A 2 5.20 -11.72 -13.09
CA THR A 2 3.93 -11.08 -12.72
C THR A 2 3.17 -12.00 -11.79
N ILE A 3 2.66 -11.48 -10.68
CA ILE A 3 1.84 -12.25 -9.73
C ILE A 3 0.36 -11.92 -9.97
N TYR A 4 -0.45 -12.97 -10.10
CA TYR A 4 -1.92 -12.89 -10.10
C TYR A 4 -2.46 -13.56 -8.84
N GLY A 5 -3.18 -12.81 -8.00
CA GLY A 5 -3.85 -13.35 -6.81
C GLY A 5 -5.25 -13.89 -7.13
N GLY A 6 -5.55 -15.13 -6.73
CA GLY A 6 -6.87 -15.76 -6.77
C GLY A 6 -7.32 -16.26 -5.38
N GLY A 7 -8.58 -15.99 -5.00
CA GLY A 7 -9.08 -16.17 -3.63
C GLY A 7 -8.58 -15.08 -2.65
N PRO A 8 -9.05 -15.03 -1.39
CA PRO A 8 -8.50 -14.08 -0.43
C PRO A 8 -7.02 -14.38 -0.22
N PHE A 9 -6.17 -13.45 -0.67
CA PHE A 9 -4.72 -13.56 -0.62
C PHE A 9 -4.21 -12.89 0.66
N ARG A 10 -3.27 -13.51 1.38
CA ARG A 10 -2.69 -12.94 2.60
C ARG A 10 -1.19 -12.81 2.45
N ILE A 11 -0.68 -11.63 2.76
CA ILE A 11 0.75 -11.34 2.77
C ILE A 11 1.16 -11.13 4.22
N TYR A 12 1.94 -12.06 4.74
CA TYR A 12 2.60 -11.96 6.04
C TYR A 12 4.09 -11.70 5.78
N GLY A 13 4.54 -10.46 6.00
CA GLY A 13 5.88 -9.99 5.66
C GLY A 13 5.94 -9.24 4.33
N ASN A 14 7.13 -9.17 3.75
CA ASN A 14 7.40 -8.32 2.59
C ASN A 14 7.31 -9.12 1.27
N LEU A 15 6.65 -8.55 0.27
CA LEU A 15 6.57 -9.09 -1.09
C LEU A 15 7.30 -8.16 -2.06
N TYR A 16 8.33 -8.69 -2.73
CA TYR A 16 9.06 -7.98 -3.78
C TYR A 16 8.94 -8.73 -5.12
N VAL A 17 8.59 -7.99 -6.19
CA VAL A 17 8.45 -8.53 -7.54
C VAL A 17 9.10 -7.59 -8.55
N SER A 18 9.92 -8.12 -9.46
CA SER A 18 10.59 -7.30 -10.48
C SER A 18 9.65 -6.79 -11.59
N GLY A 19 8.50 -7.44 -11.78
CA GLY A 19 7.44 -6.99 -12.68
C GLY A 19 6.27 -6.35 -11.93
N SER A 20 5.06 -6.58 -12.44
CA SER A 20 3.82 -6.04 -11.88
C SER A 20 3.13 -7.02 -10.94
N ILE A 21 2.24 -6.50 -10.09
CA ILE A 21 1.42 -7.29 -9.16
C ILE A 21 -0.05 -6.97 -9.41
N TYR A 22 -0.88 -8.00 -9.60
CA TYR A 22 -2.32 -7.86 -9.79
C TYR A 22 -3.08 -8.71 -8.78
N PHE A 23 -3.67 -8.05 -7.78
CA PHE A 23 -4.60 -8.65 -6.84
C PHE A 23 -6.03 -8.49 -7.37
N GLY A 24 -6.49 -9.52 -8.10
CA GLY A 24 -7.84 -9.55 -8.69
C GLY A 24 -8.98 -9.74 -7.67
N ASN A 25 -8.64 -10.17 -6.46
CA ASN A 25 -9.57 -10.43 -5.35
C ASN A 25 -9.08 -9.70 -4.09
N THR A 26 -9.87 -9.81 -3.01
CA THR A 26 -9.50 -9.27 -1.69
C THR A 26 -8.11 -9.73 -1.24
N VAL A 27 -7.28 -8.77 -0.80
CA VAL A 27 -5.98 -9.03 -0.17
C VAL A 27 -5.94 -8.48 1.26
N TYR A 28 -5.29 -9.21 2.15
CA TYR A 28 -4.93 -8.76 3.50
C TYR A 28 -3.41 -8.64 3.58
N VAL A 29 -2.92 -7.46 3.98
CA VAL A 29 -1.49 -7.13 3.96
C VAL A 29 -0.99 -6.81 5.36
N GLU A 30 0.00 -7.60 5.80
CA GLU A 30 0.77 -7.45 7.04
C GLU A 30 2.27 -7.36 6.71
N GLY A 31 2.65 -6.27 6.04
CA GLY A 31 4.02 -5.99 5.62
C GLY A 31 4.07 -5.12 4.38
N SER A 32 5.21 -5.07 3.70
CA SER A 32 5.44 -4.16 2.56
C SER A 32 5.31 -4.86 1.21
N ILE A 33 4.81 -4.15 0.20
CA ILE A 33 4.64 -4.63 -1.18
C ILE A 33 5.43 -3.73 -2.11
N MET A 34 6.29 -4.33 -2.91
CA MET A 34 7.21 -3.63 -3.81
C MET A 34 7.19 -4.28 -5.18
N ALA A 35 7.00 -3.46 -6.21
CA ALA A 35 6.97 -3.91 -7.58
C ALA A 35 7.86 -3.02 -8.47
N GLY A 36 8.51 -3.64 -9.46
CA GLY A 36 9.16 -2.89 -10.54
C GLY A 36 8.14 -2.17 -11.41
N GLY A 37 7.00 -2.82 -11.69
CA GLY A 37 5.88 -2.27 -12.46
C GLY A 37 4.67 -1.92 -11.59
N THR A 38 3.51 -1.84 -12.23
CA THR A 38 2.25 -1.46 -11.61
C THR A 38 1.81 -2.42 -10.50
N ILE A 39 1.22 -1.88 -9.43
CA ILE A 39 0.52 -2.65 -8.40
C ILE A 39 -0.99 -2.36 -8.49
N ASN A 40 -1.80 -3.39 -8.71
CA ASN A 40 -3.25 -3.27 -8.76
C ASN A 40 -3.92 -4.03 -7.63
N PHE A 41 -4.66 -3.31 -6.80
CA PHE A 41 -5.60 -3.83 -5.82
C PHE A 41 -7.01 -3.60 -6.35
N THR A 42 -7.63 -4.64 -6.94
CA THR A 42 -9.01 -4.53 -7.49
C THR A 42 -10.04 -5.29 -6.65
N GLY A 43 -9.62 -5.98 -5.60
CA GLY A 43 -10.53 -6.59 -4.64
C GLY A 43 -11.41 -5.56 -3.94
N TRP A 44 -12.67 -5.91 -3.65
CA TRP A 44 -13.62 -5.00 -3.00
C TRP A 44 -13.34 -4.76 -1.52
N ASP A 45 -12.63 -5.68 -0.86
CA ASP A 45 -12.37 -5.64 0.59
C ASP A 45 -10.87 -5.75 0.93
N ASN A 46 -10.01 -5.09 0.14
CA ASN A 46 -8.58 -5.07 0.45
C ASN A 46 -8.34 -4.34 1.77
N ARG A 47 -7.53 -4.94 2.66
CA ARG A 47 -7.23 -4.41 3.99
C ARG A 47 -5.73 -4.42 4.27
N PHE A 48 -5.31 -3.36 4.94
CA PHE A 48 -3.98 -3.22 5.52
C PHE A 48 -4.09 -3.34 7.03
N ASN A 49 -3.13 -3.98 7.67
CA ASN A 49 -3.12 -4.08 9.12
C ASN A 49 -2.91 -2.69 9.74
N ALA A 50 -3.92 -2.18 10.45
CA ALA A 50 -3.88 -0.87 11.10
C ALA A 50 -2.80 -0.76 12.21
N ASN A 51 -2.32 -1.89 12.73
CA ASN A 51 -1.32 -1.95 13.80
C ASN A 51 0.12 -2.07 13.28
N SER A 52 0.33 -2.06 11.96
CA SER A 52 1.66 -2.17 11.35
C SER A 52 1.81 -1.22 10.19
N ALA A 53 2.98 -0.59 10.06
CA ALA A 53 3.28 0.26 8.93
C ALA A 53 3.34 -0.55 7.63
N VAL A 54 2.67 -0.07 6.58
CA VAL A 54 2.75 -0.63 5.22
C VAL A 54 3.56 0.29 4.31
N CYS A 55 4.49 -0.29 3.55
CA CYS A 55 5.07 0.38 2.38
C CYS A 55 4.51 -0.27 1.10
N ILE A 56 3.88 0.52 0.24
CA ILE A 56 3.47 0.11 -1.11
C ILE A 56 4.29 0.91 -2.11
N TYR A 57 5.16 0.24 -2.86
CA TYR A 57 6.10 0.87 -3.78
C TYR A 57 5.99 0.34 -5.21
N SER A 58 5.87 1.26 -6.16
CA SER A 58 6.00 0.98 -7.59
C SER A 58 7.15 1.79 -8.17
N ALA A 59 8.12 1.12 -8.80
CA ALA A 59 9.31 1.79 -9.34
C ALA A 59 8.99 2.61 -10.59
N THR A 60 8.26 2.03 -11.55
CA THR A 60 7.99 2.67 -12.85
C THR A 60 6.52 2.73 -13.23
N GLY A 61 5.63 2.08 -12.48
CA GLY A 61 4.20 2.00 -12.82
C GLY A 61 3.29 2.71 -11.82
N ASP A 62 1.98 2.55 -12.03
CA ASP A 62 0.95 3.09 -11.15
C ASP A 62 0.72 2.23 -9.91
N ILE A 63 0.05 2.80 -8.91
CA ILE A 63 -0.54 2.06 -7.79
C ILE A 63 -2.03 2.32 -7.82
N HIS A 64 -2.83 1.28 -8.08
CA HIS A 64 -4.28 1.33 -7.97
C HIS A 64 -4.69 0.71 -6.65
N LEU A 65 -5.04 1.55 -5.69
CA LEU A 65 -5.39 1.18 -4.33
C LEU A 65 -6.90 1.29 -4.15
N THR A 66 -7.61 0.18 -4.40
CA THR A 66 -9.02 0.05 -4.04
C THR A 66 -9.13 -0.60 -2.66
N THR A 67 -9.78 0.03 -1.70
CA THR A 67 -9.96 -0.53 -0.35
C THR A 67 -11.42 -0.53 0.07
N ALA A 68 -11.78 -1.41 1.01
CA ALA A 68 -13.01 -1.20 1.79
C ALA A 68 -12.80 -0.04 2.79
N SER A 69 -13.70 0.08 3.78
CA SER A 69 -13.49 0.95 4.94
C SER A 69 -12.25 0.54 5.72
N THR A 70 -11.12 1.22 5.50
CA THR A 70 -9.79 0.80 5.96
C THR A 70 -9.04 1.95 6.61
N THR A 71 -8.39 1.65 7.74
CA THR A 71 -7.37 2.51 8.34
C THR A 71 -6.01 1.89 8.06
N ALA A 72 -5.10 2.66 7.48
CA ALA A 72 -3.74 2.24 7.19
C ALA A 72 -2.74 3.29 7.64
N THR A 73 -1.58 2.84 8.10
CA THR A 73 -0.45 3.70 8.45
C THR A 73 0.72 3.33 7.57
N GLY A 74 1.41 4.29 6.95
CA GLY A 74 2.57 3.99 6.12
C GLY A 74 2.81 4.93 4.95
N ILE A 75 3.38 4.38 3.87
CA ILE A 75 3.72 5.12 2.66
C ILE A 75 3.22 4.38 1.42
N VAL A 76 2.54 5.10 0.53
CA VAL A 76 2.27 4.69 -0.85
C VAL A 76 3.14 5.53 -1.78
N TYR A 77 4.05 4.92 -2.52
CA TYR A 77 5.09 5.60 -3.31
C TYR A 77 5.16 5.09 -4.75
N ALA A 78 4.69 5.92 -5.69
CA ALA A 78 4.77 5.70 -7.14
C ALA A 78 5.25 6.98 -7.86
N PRO A 79 6.51 7.41 -7.66
CA PRO A 79 6.98 8.75 -8.05
C PRO A 79 6.93 9.00 -9.56
N ASN A 80 6.93 7.94 -10.37
CA ASN A 80 6.85 8.00 -11.83
C ASN A 80 5.47 7.64 -12.39
N GLY A 81 4.49 7.36 -11.50
CA GLY A 81 3.16 6.89 -11.89
C GLY A 81 2.05 7.60 -11.12
N THR A 82 0.83 7.16 -11.38
CA THR A 82 -0.35 7.62 -10.66
C THR A 82 -0.59 6.75 -9.44
N VAL A 83 -0.83 7.37 -8.29
CA VAL A 83 -1.52 6.69 -7.19
C VAL A 83 -3.01 6.96 -7.34
N TYR A 84 -3.76 5.93 -7.70
CA TYR A 84 -5.22 5.97 -7.81
C TYR A 84 -5.87 5.38 -6.56
N LEU A 85 -6.69 6.17 -5.87
CA LEU A 85 -7.39 5.77 -4.65
C LEU A 85 -8.89 5.58 -4.93
N ALA A 86 -9.43 4.42 -4.55
CA ALA A 86 -10.87 4.15 -4.64
C ALA A 86 -11.35 3.32 -3.45
N GLY A 87 -12.64 3.35 -3.17
CA GLY A 87 -13.22 2.66 -2.03
C GLY A 87 -14.28 3.48 -1.29
N ASN A 88 -14.70 2.97 -0.13
CA ASN A 88 -15.66 3.65 0.72
C ASN A 88 -14.97 4.72 1.59
N THR A 89 -14.44 4.35 2.75
CA THR A 89 -13.72 5.26 3.64
C THR A 89 -12.26 4.83 3.78
N LEU A 90 -11.33 5.71 3.41
CA LEU A 90 -9.90 5.51 3.61
C LEU A 90 -9.39 6.52 4.64
N THR A 91 -8.89 6.02 5.76
CA THR A 91 -8.11 6.82 6.72
C THR A 91 -6.65 6.41 6.58
N PHE A 92 -5.78 7.34 6.18
CA PHE A 92 -4.37 7.07 5.92
C PHE A 92 -3.48 7.97 6.78
N TYR A 93 -2.67 7.35 7.64
CA TYR A 93 -1.68 8.03 8.47
C TYR A 93 -0.28 7.89 7.85
N GLY A 94 0.26 8.98 7.33
CA GLY A 94 1.55 8.99 6.62
C GLY A 94 1.46 9.67 5.27
N SER A 95 2.10 9.10 4.24
CA SER A 95 2.32 9.79 2.96
C SER A 95 1.83 9.01 1.75
N ILE A 96 1.20 9.71 0.82
CA ILE A 96 0.85 9.21 -0.51
C ILE A 96 1.57 10.08 -1.53
N VAL A 97 2.48 9.48 -2.28
CA VAL A 97 3.35 10.19 -3.22
C VAL A 97 3.25 9.51 -4.58
N GLY A 98 2.73 10.24 -5.56
CA GLY A 98 2.74 9.85 -6.96
C GLY A 98 3.21 11.01 -7.84
N TYR A 99 3.58 10.73 -9.09
CA TYR A 99 3.63 11.80 -10.11
C TYR A 99 2.28 12.51 -10.19
N GLN A 100 1.21 11.73 -10.06
CA GLN A 100 -0.14 12.20 -9.84
C GLN A 100 -0.78 11.40 -8.71
N VAL A 101 -1.58 12.06 -7.87
CA VAL A 101 -2.51 11.39 -6.95
C VAL A 101 -3.92 11.70 -7.43
N SER A 102 -4.72 10.67 -7.65
CA SER A 102 -6.08 10.78 -8.19
C SER A 102 -6.99 9.76 -7.50
N GLY A 103 -8.31 9.92 -7.62
CA GLY A 103 -9.25 8.99 -7.03
C GLY A 103 -10.64 9.55 -6.81
N ILE A 104 -11.56 8.65 -6.47
CA ILE A 104 -12.92 8.96 -6.03
C ILE A 104 -13.29 8.10 -4.80
N PRO A 105 -12.53 8.19 -3.69
CA PRO A 105 -12.95 7.54 -2.45
C PRO A 105 -14.24 8.20 -1.94
N GLY A 106 -15.13 7.42 -1.32
CA GLY A 106 -16.31 7.98 -0.66
C GLY A 106 -15.92 9.01 0.42
N ASN A 107 -14.90 8.69 1.22
CA ASN A 107 -14.24 9.59 2.16
C ASN A 107 -12.73 9.31 2.19
N LEU A 108 -11.92 10.37 2.19
CA LEU A 108 -10.47 10.31 2.42
C LEU A 108 -10.12 11.17 3.63
N THR A 109 -9.51 10.57 4.65
CA THR A 109 -8.94 11.27 5.79
C THR A 109 -7.44 11.04 5.81
N MET A 110 -6.66 12.12 5.80
CA MET A 110 -5.20 12.08 5.91
C MET A 110 -4.79 12.59 7.30
N GLY A 111 -3.77 11.99 7.88
CA GLY A 111 -3.20 12.44 9.15
C GLY A 111 -1.75 12.03 9.32
N GLU A 112 -1.15 12.52 10.39
CA GLU A 112 0.19 12.10 10.81
C GLU A 112 0.10 10.82 11.65
N PRO A 113 1.07 9.91 11.53
CA PRO A 113 1.16 8.76 12.42
C PRO A 113 1.52 9.22 13.84
N SER A 114 1.00 8.53 14.86
CA SER A 114 1.32 8.85 16.26
C SER A 114 2.75 8.48 16.67
N GLU A 115 3.40 7.64 15.87
CA GLU A 115 4.77 7.15 16.06
C GLU A 115 5.51 7.21 14.72
N PRO A 116 6.85 7.35 14.71
CA PRO A 116 7.63 7.30 13.48
C PRO A 116 7.36 6.02 12.68
N ILE A 117 7.15 6.16 11.37
CA ILE A 117 6.83 5.04 10.48
C ILE A 117 8.08 4.20 10.23
N ASP A 118 8.02 2.92 10.60
CA ASP A 118 9.01 1.93 10.17
C ASP A 118 8.76 1.55 8.71
N PHE A 119 9.64 1.99 7.80
CA PHE A 119 9.45 1.80 6.36
C PHE A 119 9.52 0.32 5.93
N LEU A 120 10.27 -0.49 6.69
CA LEU A 120 10.43 -1.93 6.48
C LEU A 120 10.26 -2.65 7.81
N PRO A 121 9.08 -3.23 8.11
CA PRO A 121 8.95 -4.09 9.27
C PRO A 121 9.79 -5.34 9.03
N GLY A 122 10.96 -5.41 9.67
CA GLY A 122 11.92 -6.49 9.43
C GLY A 122 13.09 -6.50 10.43
N SER A 123 12.99 -7.41 11.41
CA SER A 123 14.09 -8.01 12.17
C SER A 123 14.88 -7.11 13.14
N GLY A 124 14.31 -6.92 14.34
CA GLY A 124 15.05 -7.14 15.59
C GLY A 124 15.83 -5.98 16.21
N THR A 125 16.49 -5.09 15.46
CA THR A 125 17.28 -4.00 16.08
C THR A 125 17.49 -2.77 15.20
N THR A 126 17.07 -2.79 13.94
CA THR A 126 17.36 -1.71 12.99
C THR A 126 16.08 -1.27 12.30
N THR A 127 15.52 -0.15 12.77
CA THR A 127 14.38 0.50 12.15
C THR A 127 14.88 1.59 11.21
N ILE A 128 14.51 1.51 9.93
CA ILE A 128 14.66 2.65 9.01
C ILE A 128 13.39 3.49 9.16
N LYS A 129 13.54 4.66 9.78
CA LYS A 129 12.45 5.59 10.08
C LYS A 129 12.54 6.82 9.18
N LEU A 130 11.40 7.39 8.85
CA LEU A 130 11.36 8.78 8.42
C LEU A 130 11.70 9.65 9.64
N VAL A 131 12.74 10.46 9.56
CA VAL A 131 13.12 11.42 10.61
C VAL A 131 12.53 12.76 10.21
N GLU A 132 11.81 13.41 11.13
CA GLU A 132 11.32 14.79 10.99
C GLU A 132 12.47 15.81 11.05
#